data_AF-A0A1M7HNW5-F1
#
_entry.id   AF-A0A1M7HNW5-F1
#
_cell.length_a   1.000
_cell.length_b   1.000
_cell.length_c   1.000
_cell.angle_alpha   90.00
_cell.angle_beta   90.00
_cell.angle_gamma   90.00
#
_symmetry.space_group_name_H-M   'P 1'
#
loop_
_entity.id
_entity.type
_entity.pdbx_description
1 polymer ?
#
loop_
_entity_poly.entity_id
_entity_poly.type
_entity_poly.pdbx_seq_one_letter_code
_entity_poly.pdbx_strand_id
1 'polypeptide(L)'
;MSKDFIFIKLMDANQNEEFIIEEEEMVEKSYDKLIKQISVKWYYKNLIKRLPMKLGKLTFLGDSIPCAMLPFTKEERLNLPSQYLDQYIKEIMKHLNINRAYCMEELQEKDNERAERERTLIKFLYLKQLVKISRDKLHIKEKDMKLVIIDSGDKRIEHVLELFINNLNYLTIITNREEYFTGFRDMIYDTTGLVVEFEGLPLKNHIEGNVIIDLDSENYKSYNFFPYGACAIDVNSSAKKRQYLQERRKDLTIIYDVDLLYQGNILKKNMMVNYLRAKSVNIEAIYGEYYRNINQNEILELIETCKVKIIVIVI
;
A
#
# COMPACT_ATOMS: atom_id res chain seq x y z
N MET A 1 -14.55 20.92 -11.73
CA MET A 1 -13.97 20.34 -10.50
C MET A 1 -12.46 20.50 -10.62
N SER A 2 -11.80 21.28 -9.76
CA SER A 2 -10.33 21.22 -9.73
C SER A 2 -9.96 19.83 -9.25
N LYS A 3 -9.34 19.06 -10.14
CA LYS A 3 -8.92 17.70 -9.81
C LYS A 3 -7.56 17.86 -9.12
N ASP A 4 -7.52 17.75 -7.79
CA ASP A 4 -6.27 17.86 -7.02
C ASP A 4 -5.24 16.78 -7.39
N PHE A 5 -5.66 15.78 -8.17
CA PHE A 5 -4.82 14.72 -8.70
C PHE A 5 -5.23 14.29 -10.12
N ILE A 6 -4.30 13.61 -10.82
CA ILE A 6 -4.55 12.92 -12.09
C ILE A 6 -3.78 11.61 -12.18
N PHE A 7 -4.32 10.64 -12.91
CA PHE A 7 -3.61 9.41 -13.26
C PHE A 7 -2.91 9.58 -14.61
N ILE A 8 -1.71 9.05 -14.76
CA ILE A 8 -0.95 9.18 -16.00
C ILE A 8 -0.70 7.79 -16.56
N LYS A 9 -1.03 7.59 -17.84
CA LYS A 9 -0.84 6.32 -18.55
C LYS A 9 -0.15 6.51 -19.90
N LEU A 10 0.43 5.45 -20.46
CA LEU A 10 0.94 5.47 -21.84
C LEU A 10 -0.17 5.23 -22.84
N MET A 11 0.11 5.54 -24.10
CA MET A 11 -0.76 5.15 -25.20
C MET A 11 -0.70 3.62 -25.37
N ASP A 12 -1.84 2.95 -25.20
CA ASP A 12 -1.96 1.52 -25.53
C ASP A 12 -2.30 1.34 -27.01
N ALA A 13 -1.63 0.38 -27.65
CA ALA A 13 -1.97 -0.05 -29.01
C ALA A 13 -3.26 -0.89 -29.06
N ASN A 14 -3.68 -1.48 -27.92
CA ASN A 14 -4.85 -2.34 -27.81
C ASN A 14 -5.88 -1.72 -26.85
N GLN A 15 -7.05 -1.36 -27.37
CA GLN A 15 -8.15 -0.63 -26.70
C GLN A 15 -8.93 -1.46 -25.66
N ASN A 16 -8.27 -2.32 -24.87
CA ASN A 16 -8.95 -3.23 -23.94
C ASN A 16 -8.97 -2.73 -22.47
N GLU A 17 -8.80 -1.44 -22.23
CA GLU A 17 -8.99 -0.87 -20.89
C GLU A 17 -10.04 0.24 -20.91
N GLU A 18 -10.81 0.33 -19.82
CA GLU A 18 -11.92 1.25 -19.53
C GLU A 18 -11.48 2.72 -19.44
N PHE A 19 -10.78 3.22 -20.46
CA PHE A 19 -10.38 4.60 -20.62
C PHE A 19 -11.32 5.30 -21.59
N ILE A 20 -12.12 6.22 -21.07
CA ILE A 20 -13.08 7.01 -21.84
C ILE A 20 -12.44 8.37 -22.11
N ILE A 21 -12.18 8.67 -23.38
CA ILE A 21 -11.64 9.96 -23.82
C ILE A 21 -12.74 11.00 -23.66
N GLU A 22 -12.47 12.07 -22.90
CA GLU A 22 -13.41 13.18 -22.73
C GLU A 22 -13.01 14.38 -23.58
N GLU A 23 -11.71 14.60 -23.78
CA GLU A 23 -11.17 15.69 -24.59
C GLU A 23 -9.96 15.19 -25.39
N GLU A 24 -9.98 15.43 -26.70
CA GLU A 24 -8.80 15.27 -27.54
C GLU A 24 -8.03 16.59 -27.62
N GLU A 25 -6.97 16.73 -26.81
CA GLU A 25 -6.00 17.80 -27.05
C GLU A 25 -4.89 17.31 -28.01
N MET A 26 -4.98 17.85 -29.22
CA MET A 26 -4.04 17.74 -30.34
C MET A 26 -3.76 16.34 -30.91
N VAL A 27 -4.18 16.17 -32.16
CA VAL A 27 -3.79 15.08 -33.05
C VAL A 27 -2.35 15.28 -33.53
N GLU A 28 -1.54 14.22 -33.44
CA GLU A 28 -0.16 14.16 -33.94
C GLU A 28 -0.12 14.60 -35.42
N LYS A 29 0.73 15.59 -35.75
CA LYS A 29 0.84 16.07 -37.15
C LYS A 29 1.72 15.11 -37.92
N SER A 30 1.39 14.83 -39.19
CA SER A 30 2.12 13.86 -40.04
C SER A 30 3.65 14.10 -40.15
N TYR A 31 4.11 15.33 -39.92
CA TYR A 31 5.52 15.71 -39.96
C TYR A 31 6.32 15.33 -38.71
N ASP A 32 5.67 15.02 -37.58
CA ASP A 32 6.34 14.74 -36.32
C ASP A 32 7.20 13.46 -36.41
N LYS A 33 6.76 12.44 -37.17
CA LYS A 33 7.57 11.24 -37.49
C LYS A 33 8.84 11.57 -38.28
N LEU A 34 8.72 12.43 -39.28
CA LEU A 34 9.85 12.82 -40.14
C LEU A 34 10.89 13.63 -39.35
N ILE A 35 10.41 14.54 -38.50
CA ILE A 35 11.23 15.36 -37.61
C ILE A 35 11.97 14.50 -36.58
N LYS A 36 11.30 13.50 -36.00
CA LYS A 36 11.90 12.54 -35.06
C LYS A 36 13.09 11.82 -35.69
N GLN A 37 13.01 11.47 -36.99
CA GLN A 37 14.10 10.84 -37.74
C GLN A 37 15.29 11.79 -37.99
N ILE A 38 15.04 13.08 -38.20
CA ILE A 38 16.08 14.08 -38.48
C ILE A 38 16.80 14.52 -37.19
N SER A 39 16.07 14.81 -36.12
CA SER A 39 16.65 15.28 -34.86
C SER A 39 15.80 14.91 -33.65
N VAL A 40 16.18 13.80 -33.00
CA VAL A 40 15.57 13.29 -31.77
C VAL A 40 15.56 14.36 -30.65
N LYS A 41 16.66 15.09 -30.47
CA LYS A 41 16.78 16.13 -29.43
C LYS A 41 15.84 17.31 -29.69
N TRP A 42 15.71 17.75 -30.94
CA TRP A 42 14.80 18.84 -31.31
C TRP A 42 13.34 18.40 -31.17
N TYR A 43 13.02 17.18 -31.61
CA TYR A 43 11.71 16.58 -31.49
C TYR A 43 11.21 16.58 -30.04
N TYR A 44 11.98 15.98 -29.13
CA TYR A 44 11.61 15.89 -27.72
C TYR A 44 11.52 17.25 -27.02
N LYS A 45 12.39 18.22 -27.38
CA LYS A 45 12.31 19.60 -26.87
C LYS A 45 11.02 20.30 -27.30
N ASN A 46 10.53 20.05 -28.51
CA ASN A 46 9.29 20.64 -29.00
C ASN A 46 8.04 19.89 -28.55
N LEU A 47 8.12 18.58 -28.33
CA LEU A 47 7.04 17.81 -27.71
C LEU A 47 6.69 18.35 -26.33
N ILE A 48 7.67 18.63 -25.47
CA ILE A 48 7.41 19.23 -24.15
C ILE A 48 6.72 20.60 -24.28
N LYS A 49 7.12 21.42 -25.26
CA LYS A 49 6.50 22.74 -25.47
C LYS A 49 5.05 22.67 -25.94
N ARG A 50 4.71 21.66 -26.75
CA ARG A 50 3.35 21.44 -27.25
C ARG A 50 2.49 20.66 -26.28
N LEU A 51 3.13 19.84 -25.44
CA LEU A 51 2.54 18.99 -24.42
C LEU A 51 1.33 18.14 -24.90
N PRO A 52 1.42 17.45 -26.05
CA PRO A 52 0.28 16.68 -26.56
C PRO A 52 -0.11 15.54 -25.63
N MET A 53 -1.36 15.51 -25.18
CA MET A 53 -1.88 14.45 -24.31
C MET A 53 -3.38 14.28 -24.56
N LYS A 54 -3.91 13.08 -24.33
CA LYS A 54 -5.35 12.87 -24.33
C LYS A 54 -5.88 12.89 -22.91
N LEU A 55 -6.87 13.74 -22.64
CA LEU A 55 -7.53 13.81 -21.34
C LEU A 55 -8.78 12.93 -21.36
N GLY A 56 -8.98 12.19 -20.28
CA GLY A 56 -10.12 11.31 -20.15
C GLY A 56 -10.35 10.88 -18.72
N LYS A 57 -11.11 9.79 -18.61
CA LYS A 57 -11.36 9.12 -17.34
C LYS A 57 -11.08 7.63 -17.44
N LEU A 58 -10.45 7.10 -16.40
CA LEU A 58 -10.25 5.67 -16.18
C LEU A 58 -11.32 5.19 -15.21
N THR A 59 -12.01 4.09 -15.53
CA THR A 59 -12.91 3.45 -14.57
C THR A 59 -12.11 2.50 -13.68
N PHE A 60 -12.27 2.63 -12.36
CA PHE A 60 -11.65 1.72 -11.39
C PHE A 60 -12.52 1.61 -10.15
N LEU A 61 -12.86 0.38 -9.73
CA LEU A 61 -13.80 0.11 -8.64
C LEU A 61 -15.19 0.76 -8.80
N GLY A 62 -15.59 1.06 -10.04
CA GLY A 62 -16.83 1.79 -10.37
C GLY A 62 -16.69 3.32 -10.34
N ASP A 63 -15.54 3.84 -9.91
CA ASP A 63 -15.26 5.26 -9.90
C ASP A 63 -14.65 5.74 -11.23
N SER A 64 -15.03 6.95 -11.63
CA SER A 64 -14.49 7.59 -12.83
C SER A 64 -13.34 8.54 -12.45
N ILE A 65 -12.12 8.10 -12.71
CA ILE A 65 -10.88 8.74 -12.25
C ILE A 65 -10.28 9.59 -13.36
N PRO A 66 -9.92 10.86 -13.09
CA PRO A 66 -9.22 11.68 -14.08
C PRO A 66 -7.91 11.07 -14.54
N CYS A 67 -7.68 11.01 -15.85
CA CYS A 67 -6.47 10.46 -16.40
C CYS A 67 -5.98 11.23 -17.64
N ALA A 68 -4.66 11.39 -17.74
CA ALA A 68 -3.95 11.90 -18.92
C ALA A 68 -3.17 10.75 -19.57
N MET A 69 -3.39 10.55 -20.86
CA MET A 69 -2.66 9.59 -21.66
C MET A 69 -1.56 10.30 -22.42
N LEU A 70 -0.32 9.87 -22.18
CA LEU A 70 0.86 10.41 -22.81
C LEU A 70 0.98 9.93 -24.26
N PRO A 71 1.62 10.72 -25.14
CA PRO A 71 1.74 10.43 -26.57
C PRO A 71 2.88 9.43 -26.86
N PHE A 72 3.19 8.55 -25.90
CA PHE A 72 4.27 7.58 -26.02
C PHE A 72 3.69 6.18 -25.91
N THR A 73 4.15 5.29 -26.78
CA THR A 73 3.94 3.85 -26.64
C THR A 73 4.90 3.26 -25.60
N LYS A 74 4.64 2.01 -25.17
CA LYS A 74 5.55 1.26 -24.28
C LYS A 74 6.96 1.10 -24.89
N GLU A 75 7.06 0.91 -26.21
CA GLU A 75 8.34 0.80 -26.91
C GLU A 75 9.09 2.13 -26.95
N GLU A 76 8.39 3.23 -27.18
CA GLU A 76 9.02 4.56 -27.19
C GLU A 76 9.52 4.93 -25.80
N ARG A 77 8.77 4.60 -24.74
CA ARG A 77 9.17 4.82 -23.36
C ARG A 77 10.56 4.27 -23.05
N LEU A 78 10.87 3.05 -23.52
CA LEU A 78 12.17 2.40 -23.29
C LEU A 78 13.35 3.15 -23.94
N ASN A 79 13.07 3.96 -24.95
CA ASN A 79 14.06 4.74 -25.70
C ASN A 79 14.12 6.22 -25.25
N LEU A 80 13.31 6.63 -24.27
CA LEU A 80 13.34 7.97 -23.73
C LEU A 80 14.53 8.15 -22.77
N PRO A 81 15.13 9.35 -22.70
CA PRO A 81 16.06 9.68 -21.63
C PRO A 81 15.41 9.49 -20.26
N SER A 82 16.16 9.01 -19.27
CA SER A 82 15.65 8.61 -17.94
C SER A 82 14.83 9.69 -17.22
N GLN A 83 15.15 10.98 -17.43
CA GLN A 83 14.46 12.10 -16.78
C GLN A 83 13.38 12.76 -17.65
N TYR A 84 13.22 12.32 -18.90
CA TYR A 84 12.35 13.00 -19.85
C TYR A 84 10.87 12.88 -19.46
N LEU A 85 10.45 11.69 -19.01
CA LEU A 85 9.08 11.46 -18.55
C LEU A 85 8.76 12.26 -17.30
N ASP A 86 9.68 12.32 -16.33
CA ASP A 86 9.51 13.13 -15.13
C ASP A 86 9.34 14.61 -15.46
N GLN A 87 10.12 15.12 -16.42
CA GLN A 87 9.97 16.49 -16.90
C GLN A 87 8.62 16.69 -17.60
N TYR A 88 8.20 15.75 -18.44
CA TYR A 88 6.93 15.81 -19.16
C TYR A 88 5.74 15.82 -18.18
N ILE A 89 5.76 14.92 -17.19
CA ILE A 89 4.74 14.84 -16.13
C ILE A 89 4.68 16.14 -15.31
N LYS A 90 5.83 16.73 -14.97
CA LYS A 90 5.87 18.03 -14.27
C LYS A 90 5.22 19.15 -15.07
N GLU A 91 5.45 19.21 -16.38
CA GLU A 91 4.80 20.20 -17.23
C GLU A 91 3.29 19.94 -17.37
N ILE A 92 2.84 18.67 -17.43
CA ILE A 92 1.40 18.33 -17.35
C ILE A 92 0.78 18.85 -16.06
N MET A 93 1.40 18.53 -14.91
CA MET A 93 0.90 18.95 -13.60
C MET A 93 0.78 20.48 -13.52
N LYS A 94 1.78 21.20 -14.03
CA LYS A 94 1.77 22.66 -14.10
C LYS A 94 0.69 23.19 -15.04
N HIS A 95 0.53 22.59 -16.22
CA HIS A 95 -0.45 23.01 -17.22
C HIS A 95 -1.89 22.80 -16.72
N LEU A 96 -2.17 21.66 -16.10
CA LEU A 96 -3.48 21.31 -15.56
C LEU A 96 -3.75 21.91 -14.16
N ASN A 97 -2.76 22.59 -13.57
CA ASN A 97 -2.80 23.13 -12.20
C ASN A 97 -3.15 22.04 -11.15
N ILE A 98 -2.42 20.93 -11.18
CA ILE A 98 -2.62 19.74 -10.34
C ILE A 98 -1.40 19.50 -9.45
N ASN A 99 -1.64 19.15 -8.19
CA ASN A 99 -0.58 18.95 -7.21
C ASN A 99 -0.06 17.51 -7.12
N ARG A 100 -0.86 16.52 -7.55
CA ARG A 100 -0.52 15.09 -7.43
C ARG A 100 -0.72 14.35 -8.75
N ALA A 101 0.26 13.53 -9.13
CA ALA A 101 0.16 12.66 -10.30
C ALA A 101 0.49 11.23 -9.90
N TYR A 102 -0.35 10.28 -10.36
CA TYR A 102 -0.19 8.87 -10.09
C TYR A 102 0.04 8.12 -11.39
N CYS A 103 1.25 7.62 -11.59
CA CYS A 103 1.63 6.91 -12.82
C CYS A 103 1.10 5.47 -12.80
N MET A 104 0.57 5.00 -13.92
CA MET A 104 0.25 3.58 -14.14
C MET A 104 1.52 2.73 -14.24
N GLU A 105 1.38 1.40 -14.08
CA GLU A 105 2.50 0.44 -14.00
C GLU A 105 3.50 0.61 -15.15
N GLU A 106 2.99 0.82 -16.37
CA GLU A 106 3.79 0.97 -17.57
C GLU A 106 4.60 2.28 -17.63
N LEU A 107 4.46 3.17 -16.65
CA LEU A 107 5.29 4.35 -16.46
C LEU A 107 6.22 4.25 -15.24
N GLN A 108 6.03 3.23 -14.40
CA GLN A 108 6.85 3.04 -13.20
C GLN A 108 8.14 2.29 -13.58
N GLU A 109 9.24 2.63 -12.93
CA GLU A 109 10.44 1.78 -12.99
C GLU A 109 10.21 0.53 -12.14
N LYS A 110 10.86 -0.58 -12.51
CA LYS A 110 10.84 -1.80 -11.70
C LYS A 110 11.71 -1.58 -10.46
N ASP A 111 11.08 -1.11 -9.40
CA ASP A 111 11.69 -0.87 -8.10
C ASP A 111 11.12 -1.84 -7.06
N ASN A 112 11.98 -2.74 -6.57
CA ASN A 112 11.62 -3.71 -5.56
C ASN A 112 11.28 -3.05 -4.21
N GLU A 113 11.92 -1.94 -3.86
CA GLU A 113 11.65 -1.23 -2.61
C GLU A 113 10.27 -0.58 -2.65
N ARG A 114 9.93 0.04 -3.78
CA ARG A 114 8.56 0.53 -4.03
C ARG A 114 7.54 -0.60 -3.94
N ALA A 115 7.79 -1.73 -4.61
CA ALA A 115 6.85 -2.85 -4.60
C ALA A 115 6.64 -3.41 -3.19
N GLU A 116 7.70 -3.51 -2.37
CA GLU A 116 7.57 -3.94 -0.97
C GLU A 116 6.84 -2.88 -0.13
N ARG A 117 7.09 -1.58 -0.31
CA ARG A 117 6.33 -0.50 0.34
C ARG A 117 4.84 -0.57 0.02
N GLU A 118 4.49 -0.81 -1.23
CA GLU A 118 3.09 -0.98 -1.65
C GLU A 118 2.44 -2.22 -1.00
N ARG A 119 3.16 -3.35 -0.91
CA ARG A 119 2.69 -4.55 -0.19
C ARG A 119 2.50 -4.30 1.30
N THR A 120 3.47 -3.65 1.95
CA THR A 120 3.42 -3.26 3.36
C THR A 120 2.22 -2.36 3.63
N LEU A 121 2.02 -1.32 2.80
CA LEU A 121 0.87 -0.42 2.93
C LEU A 121 -0.46 -1.17 2.80
N ILE A 122 -0.61 -2.04 1.79
CA ILE A 122 -1.85 -2.82 1.63
C ILE A 122 -2.12 -3.71 2.85
N LYS A 123 -1.12 -4.45 3.34
CA LYS A 123 -1.29 -5.27 4.55
C LYS A 123 -1.68 -4.40 5.75
N PHE A 124 -1.05 -3.25 5.91
CA PHE A 124 -1.30 -2.31 7.00
C PHE A 124 -2.73 -1.73 6.96
N LEU A 125 -3.18 -1.26 5.80
CA LEU A 125 -4.53 -0.69 5.63
C LEU A 125 -5.65 -1.74 5.81
N TYR A 126 -5.38 -3.00 5.46
CA TYR A 126 -6.34 -4.10 5.54
C TYR A 126 -6.20 -4.95 6.83
N LEU A 127 -5.46 -4.47 7.84
CA LEU A 127 -5.18 -5.22 9.07
C LEU A 127 -6.44 -5.80 9.73
N LYS A 128 -7.53 -5.03 9.83
CA LYS A 128 -8.79 -5.50 10.44
C LYS A 128 -9.35 -6.73 9.72
N GLN A 129 -9.27 -6.77 8.39
CA GLN A 129 -9.70 -7.92 7.61
C GLN A 129 -8.71 -9.09 7.76
N LEU A 130 -7.42 -8.82 7.81
CA LEU A 130 -6.40 -9.84 8.02
C LEU A 130 -6.50 -10.51 9.38
N VAL A 131 -6.70 -9.76 10.45
CA VAL A 131 -6.93 -10.30 11.80
C VAL A 131 -8.20 -11.16 11.83
N LYS A 132 -9.28 -10.72 11.17
CA LYS A 132 -10.48 -11.54 11.01
C LYS A 132 -10.18 -12.86 10.29
N ILE A 133 -9.44 -12.81 9.18
CA ILE A 133 -9.04 -14.03 8.44
C ILE A 133 -8.19 -14.95 9.31
N SER A 134 -7.21 -14.41 10.06
CA SER A 134 -6.38 -15.17 10.99
C SER A 134 -7.23 -15.84 12.06
N ARG A 135 -8.18 -15.11 12.66
CA ARG A 135 -9.11 -15.64 13.65
C ARG A 135 -9.99 -16.77 13.11
N ASP A 136 -10.57 -16.55 11.92
CA ASP A 136 -11.45 -17.52 11.27
C ASP A 136 -10.68 -18.81 10.92
N LYS A 137 -9.40 -18.69 10.52
CA LYS A 137 -8.50 -19.84 10.31
C LYS A 137 -8.19 -20.61 11.58
N LEU A 138 -8.04 -19.92 12.71
CA LEU A 138 -7.80 -20.54 14.02
C LEU A 138 -9.08 -21.11 14.65
N HIS A 139 -10.25 -20.84 14.05
CA HIS A 139 -11.56 -21.22 14.58
C HIS A 139 -11.82 -20.72 16.01
N ILE A 140 -11.30 -19.55 16.37
CA ILE A 140 -11.48 -18.93 17.68
C ILE A 140 -12.50 -17.79 17.62
N LYS A 141 -13.13 -17.47 18.75
CA LYS A 141 -14.01 -16.29 18.86
C LYS A 141 -13.18 -15.05 19.15
N GLU A 142 -13.76 -13.87 18.90
CA GLU A 142 -13.09 -12.58 19.15
C GLU A 142 -12.58 -12.44 20.59
N LYS A 143 -13.40 -12.81 21.56
CA LYS A 143 -13.06 -12.81 22.99
C LYS A 143 -11.91 -13.77 23.38
N ASP A 144 -11.65 -14.78 22.55
CA ASP A 144 -10.62 -15.80 22.79
C ASP A 144 -9.31 -15.45 22.05
N MET A 145 -9.31 -14.32 21.32
CA MET A 145 -8.12 -13.81 20.64
C MET A 145 -7.15 -13.21 21.65
N LYS A 146 -5.91 -13.72 21.64
CA LYS A 146 -4.77 -13.18 22.38
C LYS A 146 -3.85 -12.52 21.36
N LEU A 147 -4.01 -11.21 21.21
CA LEU A 147 -3.28 -10.45 20.19
C LEU A 147 -1.85 -10.15 20.68
N VAL A 148 -0.88 -10.34 19.80
CA VAL A 148 0.51 -9.92 20.00
C VAL A 148 0.88 -8.92 18.93
N ILE A 149 1.52 -7.82 19.32
CA ILE A 149 2.10 -6.84 18.40
C ILE A 149 3.61 -6.86 18.59
N ILE A 150 4.36 -7.15 17.51
CA ILE A 150 5.80 -6.90 17.48
C ILE A 150 6.00 -5.47 16.99
N ASP A 151 6.50 -4.61 17.88
CA ASP A 151 6.72 -3.21 17.64
C ASP A 151 7.96 -2.97 16.75
N SER A 152 7.83 -2.06 15.78
CA SER A 152 8.90 -1.63 14.88
C SER A 152 9.71 -0.43 15.39
N GLY A 153 9.34 0.14 16.54
CA GLY A 153 10.00 1.32 17.10
C GLY A 153 9.49 2.65 16.54
N ASP A 154 8.43 2.65 15.73
CA ASP A 154 7.83 3.85 15.13
C ASP A 154 6.34 4.01 15.45
N LYS A 155 5.67 5.00 14.87
CA LYS A 155 4.27 5.35 15.16
C LYS A 155 3.23 4.40 14.57
N ARG A 156 3.60 3.43 13.72
CA ARG A 156 2.65 2.45 13.17
C ARG A 156 1.91 1.68 14.25
N ILE A 157 2.55 1.44 15.39
CA ILE A 157 1.90 0.77 16.53
C ILE A 157 0.70 1.56 17.06
N GLU A 158 0.74 2.91 17.06
CA GLU A 158 -0.39 3.75 17.49
C GLU A 158 -1.64 3.41 16.67
N HIS A 159 -1.48 3.30 15.34
CA HIS A 159 -2.56 2.93 14.44
C HIS A 159 -3.10 1.52 14.71
N VAL A 160 -2.22 0.53 14.95
CA VAL A 160 -2.65 -0.84 15.27
C VAL A 160 -3.42 -0.87 16.58
N LEU A 161 -2.97 -0.14 17.60
CA LEU A 161 -3.66 -0.05 18.87
C LEU A 161 -5.06 0.55 18.67
N GLU A 162 -5.19 1.69 17.99
CA GLU A 162 -6.50 2.31 17.73
C GLU A 162 -7.49 1.35 17.01
N LEU A 163 -7.02 0.47 16.12
CA LEU A 163 -7.87 -0.51 15.43
C LEU A 163 -8.46 -1.58 16.34
N PHE A 164 -7.70 -2.02 17.35
CA PHE A 164 -7.97 -3.28 18.05
C PHE A 164 -8.14 -3.15 19.56
N ILE A 165 -7.82 -2.01 20.18
CA ILE A 165 -7.94 -1.85 21.65
C ILE A 165 -9.36 -2.11 22.17
N ASN A 166 -10.36 -1.84 21.35
CA ASN A 166 -11.75 -2.11 21.67
C ASN A 166 -12.06 -3.57 21.35
N ASN A 167 -12.61 -4.30 22.33
CA ASN A 167 -13.02 -5.71 22.23
C ASN A 167 -11.89 -6.76 22.34
N LEU A 168 -10.73 -6.39 22.90
CA LEU A 168 -9.71 -7.36 23.32
C LEU A 168 -9.80 -7.65 24.82
N ASN A 169 -9.52 -8.89 25.20
CA ASN A 169 -9.30 -9.27 26.60
C ASN A 169 -7.81 -9.27 26.97
N TYR A 170 -6.94 -9.47 25.97
CA TYR A 170 -5.50 -9.66 26.19
C TYR A 170 -4.69 -9.11 25.02
N LEU A 171 -3.66 -8.33 25.34
CA LEU A 171 -2.72 -7.77 24.40
C LEU A 171 -1.29 -7.90 24.94
N THR A 172 -0.38 -8.48 24.17
CA THR A 172 1.06 -8.42 24.44
C THR A 172 1.74 -7.53 23.41
N ILE A 173 2.56 -6.59 23.87
CA ILE A 173 3.40 -5.75 23.01
C ILE A 173 4.86 -6.14 23.23
N ILE A 174 5.49 -6.66 22.17
CA ILE A 174 6.92 -6.97 22.18
C ILE A 174 7.67 -5.72 21.71
N THR A 175 8.44 -5.09 22.61
CA THR A 175 9.11 -3.81 22.34
C THR A 175 10.31 -3.58 23.25
N ASN A 176 11.29 -2.79 22.79
CA ASN A 176 12.41 -2.30 23.61
C ASN A 176 12.16 -0.92 24.24
N ARG A 177 10.98 -0.33 24.02
CA ARG A 177 10.62 1.01 24.48
C ARG A 177 9.35 0.99 25.33
N GLU A 178 9.27 0.10 26.32
CA GLU A 178 8.12 -0.01 27.22
C GLU A 178 7.70 1.35 27.83
N GLU A 179 8.68 2.19 28.20
CA GLU A 179 8.43 3.52 28.76
C GLU A 179 7.56 4.41 27.86
N TYR A 180 7.62 4.22 26.54
CA TYR A 180 6.77 4.90 25.55
C TYR A 180 5.28 4.68 25.80
N PHE A 181 4.92 3.53 26.36
CA PHE A 181 3.53 3.08 26.54
C PHE A 181 3.02 3.27 27.96
N THR A 182 3.79 3.85 28.87
CA THR A 182 3.39 4.00 30.29
C THR A 182 2.02 4.69 30.42
N GLY A 183 1.86 5.86 29.77
CA GLY A 183 0.58 6.59 29.82
C GLY A 183 -0.55 5.89 29.06
N PHE A 184 -0.23 5.09 28.04
CA PHE A 184 -1.22 4.28 27.33
C PHE A 184 -1.75 3.14 28.19
N ARG A 185 -0.86 2.44 28.92
CA ARG A 185 -1.19 1.31 29.79
C ARG A 185 -2.19 1.69 30.86
N ASP A 186 -1.92 2.79 31.56
CA ASP A 186 -2.78 3.25 32.67
C ASP A 186 -4.16 3.65 32.13
N MET A 187 -4.18 4.44 31.05
CA MET A 187 -5.41 4.89 30.41
C MET A 187 -6.27 3.73 29.89
N ILE A 188 -5.67 2.74 29.23
CA ILE A 188 -6.43 1.70 28.54
C ILE A 188 -7.05 0.71 29.52
N TYR A 189 -6.33 0.35 30.58
CA TYR A 189 -6.87 -0.54 31.60
C TYR A 189 -8.11 0.08 32.27
N ASP A 190 -8.05 1.36 32.64
CA ASP A 190 -9.16 2.07 33.26
C ASP A 190 -10.36 2.25 32.31
N THR A 191 -10.10 2.38 31.00
CA THR A 191 -11.15 2.66 30.01
C THR A 191 -11.85 1.39 29.50
N THR A 192 -11.10 0.30 29.27
CA THR A 192 -11.62 -0.89 28.57
C THR A 192 -11.49 -2.17 29.39
N GLY A 193 -10.73 -2.17 30.49
CA GLY A 193 -10.37 -3.38 31.24
C GLY A 193 -9.38 -4.29 30.50
N LEU A 194 -8.80 -3.83 29.39
CA LEU A 194 -7.81 -4.59 28.62
C LEU A 194 -6.52 -4.76 29.42
N VAL A 195 -6.10 -6.01 29.60
CA VAL A 195 -4.79 -6.33 30.15
C VAL A 195 -3.74 -6.20 29.05
N VAL A 196 -2.78 -5.29 29.26
CA VAL A 196 -1.63 -5.09 28.38
C VAL A 196 -0.35 -5.56 29.06
N GLU A 197 0.33 -6.50 28.43
CA GLU A 197 1.64 -7.01 28.84
C GLU A 197 2.73 -6.53 27.89
N PHE A 198 3.92 -6.27 28.44
CA PHE A 198 5.09 -5.83 27.68
C PHE A 198 6.20 -6.85 27.81
N GLU A 199 6.83 -7.16 26.68
CA GLU A 199 7.93 -8.12 26.62
C GLU A 199 9.13 -7.51 25.87
N GLY A 200 10.26 -7.43 26.56
CA GLY A 200 11.50 -6.86 26.03
C GLY A 200 12.29 -7.86 25.19
N LEU A 201 13.04 -7.37 24.20
CA LEU A 201 13.98 -8.20 23.44
C LEU A 201 15.35 -8.29 24.14
N PRO A 202 16.03 -9.45 24.11
CA PRO A 202 15.56 -10.72 23.55
C PRO A 202 14.51 -11.38 24.46
N LEU A 203 13.50 -12.00 23.83
CA LEU A 203 12.47 -12.75 24.56
C LEU A 203 13.10 -13.88 25.36
N LYS A 204 12.57 -14.10 26.56
CA LYS A 204 13.01 -15.16 27.48
C LYS A 204 11.95 -16.21 27.73
N ASN A 205 10.68 -15.80 27.68
CA ASN A 205 9.53 -16.63 28.02
C ASN A 205 8.67 -16.91 26.79
N HIS A 206 7.91 -18.00 26.87
CA HIS A 206 6.88 -18.31 25.90
C HIS A 206 5.78 -17.23 25.93
N ILE A 207 5.27 -16.84 24.77
CA ILE A 207 4.22 -15.82 24.63
C ILE A 207 2.91 -16.53 24.29
N GLU A 208 1.86 -16.36 25.09
CA GLU A 208 0.58 -17.08 24.90
C GLU A 208 -0.30 -16.56 23.74
N GLY A 209 0.27 -15.84 22.78
CA GLY A 209 -0.45 -15.20 21.68
C GLY A 209 -0.84 -16.12 20.54
N ASN A 210 -2.08 -16.02 20.04
CA ASN A 210 -2.55 -16.82 18.92
C ASN A 210 -2.65 -16.05 17.59
N VAL A 211 -2.81 -14.73 17.65
CA VAL A 211 -2.77 -13.84 16.48
C VAL A 211 -1.63 -12.83 16.68
N ILE A 212 -0.71 -12.75 15.73
CA ILE A 212 0.46 -11.88 15.79
C ILE A 212 0.38 -10.86 14.66
N ILE A 213 0.54 -9.57 14.98
CA ILE A 213 0.78 -8.50 14.02
C ILE A 213 2.24 -8.09 14.16
N ASP A 214 3.00 -8.24 13.09
CA ASP A 214 4.42 -7.97 13.11
C ASP A 214 4.80 -6.79 12.23
N LEU A 215 5.23 -5.70 12.87
CA LEU A 215 5.61 -4.45 12.22
C LEU A 215 7.12 -4.37 11.95
N ASP A 216 7.92 -5.25 12.55
CA ASP A 216 9.38 -5.20 12.53
C ASP A 216 9.97 -6.07 11.40
N SER A 217 10.87 -5.52 10.60
CA SER A 217 11.43 -6.25 9.44
C SER A 217 12.54 -7.24 9.77
N GLU A 218 13.13 -7.16 10.94
CA GLU A 218 14.34 -7.89 11.31
C GLU A 218 14.13 -8.86 12.49
N ASN A 219 13.02 -8.78 13.20
CA ASN A 219 12.76 -9.57 14.41
C ASN A 219 12.18 -10.97 14.12
N TYR A 220 12.90 -11.76 13.31
CA TYR A 220 12.50 -13.14 12.99
C TYR A 220 12.71 -14.13 14.14
N LYS A 221 13.57 -13.82 15.13
CA LYS A 221 13.85 -14.73 16.25
C LYS A 221 12.72 -14.81 17.27
N SER A 222 11.94 -13.73 17.41
CA SER A 222 10.80 -13.70 18.34
C SER A 222 9.75 -14.75 18.02
N TYR A 223 9.67 -15.17 16.76
CA TYR A 223 8.72 -16.17 16.34
C TYR A 223 8.85 -17.42 17.20
N ASN A 224 10.07 -17.89 17.50
CA ASN A 224 10.37 -19.10 18.29
C ASN A 224 9.67 -19.20 19.64
N PHE A 225 9.12 -18.09 20.16
CA PHE A 225 8.41 -18.04 21.44
C PHE A 225 6.88 -18.10 21.29
N PHE A 226 6.35 -18.11 20.07
CA PHE A 226 4.92 -18.24 19.79
C PHE A 226 4.45 -19.71 19.74
N PRO A 227 3.21 -19.99 20.16
CA PRO A 227 2.66 -21.33 20.25
C PRO A 227 2.44 -21.95 18.87
N TYR A 228 2.42 -23.28 18.87
CA TYR A 228 2.09 -24.08 17.70
C TYR A 228 0.73 -23.68 17.13
N GLY A 229 0.63 -23.55 15.81
CA GLY A 229 -0.61 -23.23 15.12
C GLY A 229 -1.00 -21.77 15.16
N ALA A 230 -0.23 -20.88 15.80
CA ALA A 230 -0.54 -19.45 15.79
C ALA A 230 -0.48 -18.86 14.38
N CYS A 231 -1.20 -17.75 14.17
CA CYS A 231 -1.23 -17.06 12.89
C CYS A 231 -0.56 -15.68 12.99
N ALA A 232 0.45 -15.44 12.16
CA ALA A 232 1.17 -14.18 12.10
C ALA A 232 0.87 -13.43 10.80
N ILE A 233 0.64 -12.13 10.93
CA ILE A 233 0.57 -11.17 9.83
C ILE A 233 1.92 -10.44 9.79
N ASP A 234 2.78 -10.84 8.86
CA ASP A 234 4.09 -10.22 8.68
C ASP A 234 3.92 -8.97 7.81
N VAL A 235 3.62 -7.83 8.45
CA VAL A 235 3.29 -6.57 7.76
C VAL A 235 4.51 -6.03 7.03
N ASN A 236 5.67 -6.06 7.69
CA ASN A 236 6.90 -5.49 7.19
C ASN A 236 7.95 -6.59 7.10
N SER A 237 8.03 -7.28 5.97
CA SER A 237 8.78 -8.53 5.86
C SER A 237 10.05 -8.35 5.04
N SER A 238 11.20 -8.78 5.56
CA SER A 238 12.46 -8.82 4.80
C SER A 238 12.65 -10.20 4.16
N ALA A 239 13.37 -10.26 3.02
CA ALA A 239 13.70 -11.53 2.36
C ALA A 239 14.40 -12.51 3.31
N LYS A 240 15.29 -12.01 4.17
CA LYS A 240 16.00 -12.77 5.20
C LYS A 240 15.05 -13.37 6.24
N LYS A 241 14.10 -12.58 6.74
CA LYS A 241 13.07 -13.03 7.68
C LYS A 241 12.18 -14.10 7.06
N ARG A 242 11.71 -13.89 5.82
CA ARG A 242 10.92 -14.88 5.08
C ARG A 242 11.65 -16.23 4.98
N GLN A 243 12.90 -16.21 4.53
CA GLN A 243 13.70 -17.43 4.41
C GLN A 243 13.86 -18.14 5.77
N TYR A 244 14.24 -17.42 6.82
CA TYR A 244 14.43 -18.01 8.15
C TYR A 244 13.16 -18.70 8.67
N LEU A 245 12.02 -18.05 8.53
CA LEU A 245 10.74 -18.53 9.05
C LEU A 245 10.19 -19.72 8.26
N GLN A 246 10.31 -19.70 6.92
CA GLN A 246 9.93 -20.84 6.06
C GLN A 246 10.70 -22.12 6.38
N GLU A 247 11.98 -21.99 6.74
CA GLU A 247 12.81 -23.14 7.08
C GLU A 247 12.48 -23.72 8.47
N ARG A 248 12.06 -22.87 9.42
CA ARG A 248 12.03 -23.23 10.85
C ARG A 248 10.66 -23.27 11.52
N ARG A 249 9.67 -22.51 11.03
CA ARG A 249 8.37 -22.33 11.70
C ARG A 249 7.20 -22.76 10.83
N LYS A 250 7.27 -23.99 10.34
CA LYS A 250 6.22 -24.67 9.55
C LYS A 250 4.95 -24.96 10.34
N ASP A 251 5.01 -24.83 11.65
CA ASP A 251 3.88 -24.93 12.56
C ASP A 251 3.04 -23.66 12.64
N LEU A 252 3.53 -22.53 12.13
CA LEU A 252 2.82 -21.26 12.12
C LEU A 252 2.16 -21.02 10.76
N THR A 253 1.02 -20.32 10.78
CA THR A 253 0.43 -19.75 9.56
C THR A 253 0.93 -18.32 9.40
N ILE A 254 1.82 -18.06 8.45
CA ILE A 254 2.41 -16.72 8.26
C ILE A 254 1.87 -16.10 6.96
N ILE A 255 1.22 -14.94 7.09
CA ILE A 255 0.70 -14.15 5.98
C ILE A 255 1.78 -13.15 5.56
N TYR A 256 2.46 -13.45 4.45
CA TYR A 256 3.51 -12.58 3.91
C TYR A 256 2.98 -11.55 2.90
N ASP A 257 1.93 -11.93 2.17
CA ASP A 257 1.33 -11.09 1.14
C ASP A 257 -0.15 -11.42 0.96
N VAL A 258 -0.84 -10.58 0.19
CA VAL A 258 -2.28 -10.67 -0.03
C VAL A 258 -2.61 -10.38 -1.48
N ASP A 259 -3.63 -11.03 -2.03
CA ASP A 259 -4.26 -10.60 -3.27
C ASP A 259 -5.57 -9.87 -2.97
N LEU A 260 -5.86 -8.89 -3.81
CA LEU A 260 -7.02 -8.02 -3.71
C LEU A 260 -8.02 -8.43 -4.79
N LEU A 261 -9.23 -8.83 -4.40
CA LEU A 261 -10.28 -9.21 -5.33
C LEU A 261 -11.40 -8.18 -5.38
N TYR A 262 -11.79 -7.80 -6.59
CA TYR A 262 -12.99 -7.03 -6.85
C TYR A 262 -13.78 -7.66 -7.98
N GLN A 263 -15.05 -7.97 -7.72
CA GLN A 263 -15.94 -8.63 -8.68
C GLN A 263 -15.35 -9.90 -9.34
N GLY A 264 -14.52 -10.64 -8.60
CA GLY A 264 -13.87 -11.87 -9.07
C GLY A 264 -12.53 -11.67 -9.78
N ASN A 265 -12.10 -10.43 -10.03
CA ASN A 265 -10.82 -10.11 -10.65
C ASN A 265 -9.76 -9.73 -9.62
N ILE A 266 -8.53 -10.19 -9.82
CA ILE A 266 -7.37 -9.78 -9.02
C ILE A 266 -6.95 -8.37 -9.44
N LEU A 267 -6.94 -7.45 -8.49
CA LEU A 267 -6.48 -6.09 -8.67
C LEU A 267 -4.96 -6.00 -8.58
N LYS A 268 -4.38 -5.15 -9.41
CA LYS A 268 -2.97 -4.78 -9.27
C LYS A 268 -2.77 -3.93 -8.02
N LYS A 269 -1.81 -4.31 -7.17
CA LYS A 269 -1.51 -3.64 -5.89
C LYS A 269 -1.13 -2.17 -6.07
N ASN A 270 -0.25 -1.87 -7.03
CA ASN A 270 0.18 -0.51 -7.33
C ASN A 270 -0.99 0.40 -7.73
N MET A 271 -1.94 -0.12 -8.52
CA MET A 271 -3.15 0.60 -8.91
C MET A 271 -4.03 0.89 -7.70
N MET A 272 -4.24 -0.12 -6.83
CA MET A 272 -4.98 0.07 -5.59
C MET A 272 -4.32 1.12 -4.67
N VAL A 273 -3.00 1.05 -4.48
CA VAL A 273 -2.27 2.00 -3.64
C VAL A 273 -2.40 3.42 -4.19
N ASN A 274 -2.17 3.61 -5.48
CA ASN A 274 -2.34 4.91 -6.13
C ASN A 274 -3.78 5.44 -5.99
N TYR A 275 -4.78 4.58 -6.15
CA TYR A 275 -6.18 4.94 -5.99
C TYR A 275 -6.49 5.42 -4.57
N LEU A 276 -6.08 4.66 -3.56
CA LEU A 276 -6.32 5.01 -2.15
C LEU A 276 -5.60 6.31 -1.75
N ARG A 277 -4.36 6.47 -2.18
CA ARG A 277 -3.56 7.68 -2.00
C ARG A 277 -4.19 8.93 -2.64
N ALA A 278 -4.74 8.77 -3.84
CA ALA A 278 -5.45 9.85 -4.52
C ALA A 278 -6.70 10.29 -3.73
N LYS A 279 -7.43 9.32 -3.16
CA LYS A 279 -8.69 9.52 -2.43
C LYS A 279 -8.53 10.03 -1.00
N SER A 280 -7.41 9.72 -0.32
CA SER A 280 -7.18 10.15 1.06
C SER A 280 -5.77 10.69 1.28
N VAL A 281 -5.69 11.92 1.79
CA VAL A 281 -4.43 12.55 2.20
C VAL A 281 -3.81 11.82 3.41
N ASN A 282 -4.64 11.19 4.25
CA ASN A 282 -4.15 10.38 5.36
C ASN A 282 -3.38 9.14 4.86
N ILE A 283 -3.89 8.48 3.81
CA ILE A 283 -3.19 7.35 3.18
C ILE A 283 -1.92 7.81 2.46
N GLU A 284 -1.97 8.97 1.80
CA GLU A 284 -0.76 9.60 1.22
C GLU A 284 0.31 9.87 2.29
N ALA A 285 -0.11 10.38 3.47
CA ALA A 285 0.79 10.63 4.59
C ALA A 285 1.39 9.33 5.14
N ILE A 286 0.60 8.27 5.33
CA ILE A 286 1.09 6.94 5.73
C ILE A 286 2.12 6.41 4.73
N TYR A 287 1.83 6.52 3.43
CA TYR A 287 2.74 6.06 2.37
C TYR A 287 4.08 6.82 2.39
N GLY A 288 4.05 8.11 2.75
CA GLY A 288 5.25 8.93 2.98
C GLY A 288 5.89 8.76 4.36
N GLU A 289 5.45 7.78 5.16
CA GLU A 289 5.89 7.52 6.53
C GLU A 289 5.62 8.68 7.52
N TYR A 290 4.65 9.53 7.20
CA TYR A 290 4.18 10.63 8.04
C TYR A 290 2.95 10.22 8.85
N TYR A 291 3.19 9.66 10.04
CA TYR A 291 2.13 9.10 10.90
C TYR A 291 1.49 10.10 11.88
N ARG A 292 1.43 11.40 11.57
CA ARG A 292 0.89 12.41 12.51
C ARG A 292 -0.55 12.76 12.18
N ASN A 293 -1.42 12.69 13.20
CA ASN A 293 -2.84 13.08 13.13
C ASN A 293 -3.63 12.36 12.02
N ILE A 294 -3.36 11.07 11.81
CA ILE A 294 -4.07 10.26 10.83
C ILE A 294 -5.51 10.05 11.30
N ASN A 295 -6.49 10.42 10.47
CA ASN A 295 -7.88 10.08 10.73
C ASN A 295 -8.16 8.62 10.34
N GLN A 296 -8.14 7.72 11.32
CA GLN A 296 -8.34 6.30 11.08
C GLN A 296 -9.76 5.95 10.62
N ASN A 297 -10.79 6.64 11.10
CA ASN A 297 -12.17 6.38 10.70
C ASN A 297 -12.38 6.68 9.20
N GLU A 298 -11.82 7.78 8.69
CA GLU A 298 -11.85 8.10 7.26
C GLU A 298 -11.21 6.99 6.42
N ILE A 299 -10.07 6.46 6.87
CA ILE A 299 -9.38 5.35 6.19
C ILE A 299 -10.26 4.11 6.18
N LEU A 300 -10.84 3.74 7.32
CA LEU A 300 -11.70 2.56 7.43
C LEU A 300 -12.93 2.68 6.52
N GLU A 301 -13.61 3.84 6.52
CA GLU A 301 -14.74 4.10 5.64
C GLU A 301 -14.34 3.97 4.16
N LEU A 302 -13.22 4.56 3.76
CA LEU A 302 -12.71 4.44 2.39
C LEU A 302 -12.42 2.99 2.01
N ILE A 303 -11.76 2.21 2.89
CA ILE A 303 -11.46 0.80 2.64
C ILE A 303 -12.76 -0.02 2.53
N GLU A 304 -13.75 0.22 3.37
CA GLU A 304 -15.05 -0.47 3.34
C GLU A 304 -15.83 -0.15 2.06
N THR A 305 -15.82 1.10 1.58
CA THR A 305 -16.51 1.48 0.32
C THR A 305 -15.93 0.81 -0.92
N CYS A 306 -14.63 0.45 -0.90
CA CYS A 306 -13.98 -0.23 -2.02
C CYS A 306 -14.54 -1.65 -2.26
N LYS A 307 -15.18 -2.27 -1.26
CA LYS A 307 -15.75 -3.63 -1.33
C LYS A 307 -14.77 -4.69 -1.84
N VAL A 308 -13.48 -4.50 -1.58
CA VAL A 308 -12.41 -5.42 -1.97
C VAL A 308 -12.38 -6.58 -0.98
N LYS A 309 -12.26 -7.80 -1.51
CA LYS A 309 -12.03 -9.02 -0.72
C LYS A 309 -10.55 -9.34 -0.68
N ILE A 310 -10.06 -9.80 0.46
CA ILE A 310 -8.66 -10.19 0.65
C ILE A 310 -8.51 -11.69 0.52
N ILE A 311 -7.55 -12.13 -0.30
CA ILE A 311 -7.02 -13.49 -0.30
C ILE A 311 -5.63 -13.45 0.31
N VAL A 312 -5.39 -14.26 1.33
CA VAL A 312 -4.07 -14.35 1.97
C VAL A 312 -3.17 -15.31 1.21
N ILE A 313 -1.93 -14.91 0.97
CA ILE A 313 -0.88 -15.78 0.46
C ILE A 313 -0.09 -16.27 1.69
N VAL A 314 -0.26 -17.54 2.01
CA VAL A 314 0.39 -18.21 3.15
C VAL A 314 1.42 -19.19 2.60
N ILE A 315 2.55 -19.30 3.28
CA ILE A 315 3.58 -20.31 3.04
C ILE A 315 3.82 -21.11 4.31
#